data_AF-A0A067D7C3-F1
#
_entry.id   AF-A0A067D7C3-F1
#
_cell.length_a   1.000
_cell.length_b   1.000
_cell.length_c   1.000
_cell.angle_alpha   90.00
_cell.angle_beta   90.00
_cell.angle_gamma   90.00
#
_symmetry.space_group_name_H-M   'P 1'
#
loop_
_entity.id
_entity.type
_entity.pdbx_description
1 polymer ?
#
loop_
_entity_poly.entity_id
_entity_poly.type
_entity_poly.pdbx_seq_one_letter_code
_entity_poly.pdbx_strand_id
1 'polypeptide(L)'
;MQSSSDMTDFHISTAFKALHSENGYLRIQDDTLTGDEASVDVATKKNLESLVGIGERLLKKPVTKVNFETGLCEPCGQGTNDEALIRLAKDLSKEKRIRDMRSPQGKVAKATN
;
A
#
# COMPACT_ATOMS: atom_id res chain seq x y z
N MET A 1 -4.15 -15.49 11.93
CA MET A 1 -3.56 -14.15 11.83
C MET A 1 -4.45 -13.13 11.11
N GLN A 2 -5.50 -13.54 10.38
CA GLN A 2 -6.38 -12.61 9.63
C GLN A 2 -7.14 -11.60 10.52
N SER A 3 -7.66 -12.02 11.69
CA SER A 3 -8.47 -11.13 12.54
C SER A 3 -7.78 -9.83 12.98
N SER A 4 -6.48 -9.87 13.31
CA SER A 4 -5.75 -8.66 13.69
C SER A 4 -5.50 -7.72 12.51
N SER A 5 -5.33 -8.30 11.32
CA SER A 5 -5.17 -7.54 10.08
C SER A 5 -6.46 -6.79 9.75
N ASP A 6 -7.59 -7.48 9.79
CA ASP A 6 -8.90 -6.95 9.41
C ASP A 6 -9.35 -5.83 10.37
N MET A 7 -9.16 -6.03 11.69
CA MET A 7 -9.44 -4.97 12.68
C MET A 7 -8.59 -3.73 12.43
N THR A 8 -7.30 -3.91 12.12
CA THR A 8 -6.40 -2.78 11.86
C THR A 8 -6.81 -2.03 10.60
N ASP A 9 -7.13 -2.74 9.53
CA ASP A 9 -7.61 -2.15 8.27
C ASP A 9 -8.90 -1.35 8.49
N PHE A 10 -9.88 -1.94 9.19
CA PHE A 10 -11.14 -1.27 9.53
C PHE A 10 -10.91 0.02 10.33
N HIS A 11 -10.07 -0.02 11.37
CA HIS A 11 -9.80 1.14 12.21
C HIS A 11 -9.11 2.27 11.45
N ILE A 12 -8.11 1.95 10.64
CA ILE A 12 -7.39 2.96 9.84
C ILE A 12 -8.32 3.54 8.77
N SER A 13 -9.04 2.68 8.04
CA SER A 13 -10.01 3.10 7.03
C SER A 13 -11.07 4.03 7.63
N THR A 14 -11.53 3.75 8.84
CA THR A 14 -12.49 4.61 9.57
C THR A 14 -11.92 6.00 9.83
N ALA A 15 -10.67 6.08 10.30
CA ALA A 15 -10.00 7.34 10.58
C ALA A 15 -9.83 8.20 9.31
N PHE A 16 -9.38 7.59 8.20
CA PHE A 16 -9.21 8.30 6.94
C PHE A 16 -10.55 8.75 6.33
N LYS A 17 -11.62 7.97 6.50
CA LYS A 17 -12.98 8.37 6.12
C LYS A 17 -13.48 9.56 6.93
N ALA A 18 -13.29 9.54 8.25
CA ALA A 18 -13.67 10.65 9.13
C ALA A 18 -12.94 11.97 8.79
N LEU A 19 -11.72 11.88 8.25
CA LEU A 19 -10.91 13.02 7.81
C LEU A 19 -11.12 13.39 6.33
N HIS A 20 -12.11 12.83 5.65
CA HIS A 20 -12.36 13.03 4.20
C HIS A 20 -11.12 12.79 3.34
N SER A 21 -10.27 11.85 3.77
CA SER A 21 -8.94 11.59 3.22
C SER A 21 -8.80 10.14 2.76
N GLU A 22 -9.88 9.55 2.28
CA GLU A 22 -9.96 8.12 1.90
C GLU A 22 -8.90 7.69 0.88
N ASN A 23 -8.33 8.61 0.11
CA ASN A 23 -7.27 8.36 -0.86
C ASN A 23 -5.85 8.38 -0.23
N GLY A 24 -5.74 8.80 1.02
CA GLY A 24 -4.48 8.85 1.78
C GLY A 24 -4.08 7.51 2.40
N TYR A 25 -4.90 6.47 2.25
CA TYR A 25 -4.63 5.13 2.74
C TYR A 25 -4.71 4.10 1.60
N LEU A 26 -3.67 3.28 1.49
CA LEU A 26 -3.56 2.20 0.52
C LEU A 26 -3.24 0.90 1.26
N ARG A 27 -4.15 -0.08 1.17
CA ARG A 27 -3.96 -1.44 1.67
C ARG A 27 -3.74 -2.38 0.47
N ILE A 28 -2.63 -3.12 0.49
CA ILE A 28 -2.34 -4.18 -0.49
C ILE A 28 -2.12 -5.46 0.31
N GLN A 29 -3.00 -6.43 0.11
CA GLN A 29 -3.01 -7.71 0.84
C GLN A 29 -3.59 -8.79 -0.07
N ASP A 30 -3.16 -10.03 0.13
CA ASP A 30 -3.73 -11.20 -0.51
C ASP A 30 -4.23 -12.18 0.55
N ASP A 31 -5.54 -12.43 0.58
CA ASP A 31 -6.21 -13.31 1.53
C ASP A 31 -6.47 -14.72 0.97
N THR A 32 -5.94 -15.02 -0.22
CA THR A 32 -6.18 -16.28 -0.93
C THR A 32 -5.06 -17.30 -0.76
N LEU A 33 -4.05 -16.98 0.07
CA LEU A 33 -2.94 -17.88 0.38
C LEU A 33 -3.44 -19.14 1.09
N THR A 34 -2.97 -20.31 0.65
CA THR A 34 -3.33 -21.60 1.24
C THR A 34 -2.13 -22.54 1.28
N GLY A 35 -2.17 -23.57 2.14
CA GLY A 35 -1.10 -24.57 2.24
C GLY A 35 0.26 -23.95 2.57
N ASP A 36 1.31 -24.39 1.87
CA ASP A 36 2.69 -23.91 2.07
C ASP A 36 2.84 -22.40 1.86
N GLU A 37 2.01 -21.79 1.00
CA GLU A 37 2.06 -20.36 0.70
C GLU A 37 1.53 -19.50 1.86
N ALA A 38 0.70 -20.09 2.72
CA ALA A 38 0.22 -19.46 3.95
C ALA A 38 1.16 -19.70 5.14
N SER A 39 2.14 -20.62 5.01
CA SER A 39 3.09 -20.92 6.08
C SER A 39 4.25 -19.93 6.10
N VAL A 40 4.58 -19.44 7.29
CA VAL A 40 5.61 -18.41 7.47
C VAL A 40 7.03 -18.99 7.58
N ASP A 41 7.16 -20.30 7.74
CA ASP A 41 8.42 -21.03 7.98
C ASP A 41 8.85 -21.94 6.82
N VAL A 42 8.04 -22.09 5.77
CA VAL A 42 8.34 -22.96 4.62
C VAL A 42 9.13 -22.18 3.56
N ALA A 43 10.46 -22.16 3.71
CA ALA A 43 11.38 -21.46 2.79
C ALA A 43 11.90 -22.34 1.64
N THR A 44 11.07 -23.22 1.06
CA THR A 44 11.49 -24.01 -0.09
C THR A 44 11.55 -23.14 -1.35
N LYS A 45 12.48 -23.43 -2.27
CA LYS A 45 12.62 -22.67 -3.53
C LYS A 45 11.30 -22.57 -4.29
N LYS A 46 10.57 -23.68 -4.39
CA LYS A 46 9.25 -23.76 -5.03
C LYS A 46 8.24 -22.81 -4.37
N ASN A 47 8.17 -22.79 -3.04
CA ASN A 47 7.23 -21.91 -2.33
C ASN A 47 7.57 -20.44 -2.57
N LEU A 48 8.85 -20.08 -2.49
CA LEU A 48 9.32 -18.71 -2.73
C LEU A 48 9.01 -18.24 -4.17
N GLU A 49 9.23 -19.08 -5.17
CA GLU A 49 8.86 -18.78 -6.56
C GLU A 49 7.34 -18.61 -6.73
N SER A 50 6.52 -19.41 -6.03
CA SER A 50 5.07 -19.23 -6.04
C SER A 50 4.65 -17.90 -5.41
N LEU A 51 5.23 -17.54 -4.26
CA LEU A 51 4.98 -16.27 -3.58
C LEU A 51 5.36 -15.05 -4.43
N VAL A 52 6.46 -15.11 -5.18
CA VAL A 52 6.80 -14.09 -6.18
C VAL A 52 5.69 -13.96 -7.23
N GLY A 53 5.25 -15.08 -7.80
CA GLY A 53 4.16 -15.09 -8.78
C GLY A 53 2.84 -14.56 -8.21
N ILE A 54 2.54 -14.82 -6.94
CA ILE A 54 1.37 -14.25 -6.25
C ILE A 54 1.53 -12.73 -6.12
N GLY A 55 2.70 -12.24 -5.72
CA GLY A 55 2.99 -10.81 -5.65
C GLY A 55 2.83 -10.10 -6.99
N GLU A 56 3.34 -10.67 -8.08
CA GLU A 56 3.17 -10.13 -9.43
C GLU A 56 1.71 -10.07 -9.87
N ARG A 57 0.92 -11.11 -9.55
CA ARG A 57 -0.52 -11.10 -9.81
C ARG A 57 -1.25 -10.08 -8.94
N LEU A 58 -0.85 -9.94 -7.67
CA LEU A 58 -1.43 -8.98 -6.73
C LEU A 58 -1.25 -7.54 -7.22
N LEU A 59 -0.13 -7.21 -7.86
CA LEU A 59 0.09 -5.90 -8.49
C LEU A 59 -0.95 -5.58 -9.57
N LYS A 60 -1.45 -6.59 -10.28
CA LYS A 60 -2.45 -6.43 -11.35
C LYS A 60 -3.89 -6.48 -10.87
N LYS A 61 -4.13 -6.88 -9.62
CA LYS A 61 -5.47 -6.84 -9.01
C LYS A 61 -5.92 -5.39 -8.79
N PRO A 62 -7.24 -5.12 -8.83
CA PRO A 62 -7.77 -3.81 -8.50
C PRO A 62 -7.51 -3.45 -7.04
N VAL A 63 -7.38 -2.16 -6.76
CA VAL A 63 -7.36 -1.66 -5.38
C VAL A 63 -8.70 -1.95 -4.72
N THR A 64 -8.65 -2.50 -3.52
CA THR A 64 -9.83 -2.78 -2.69
C THR A 64 -9.84 -1.92 -1.43
N LYS A 65 -11.04 -1.67 -0.89
CA LYS A 65 -11.25 -1.00 0.39
C LYS A 65 -12.36 -1.69 1.16
N VAL A 66 -12.30 -1.60 2.48
CA VAL A 66 -13.39 -2.08 3.34
C VAL A 66 -14.64 -1.23 3.08
N ASN A 67 -15.73 -1.90 2.71
CA ASN A 67 -17.06 -1.34 2.68
C ASN A 67 -17.63 -1.41 4.10
N PHE A 68 -17.97 -0.26 4.70
CA PHE A 68 -18.46 -0.18 6.08
C PHE A 68 -19.88 -0.71 6.28
N GLU A 69 -20.66 -0.83 5.19
CA GLU A 69 -22.02 -1.37 5.25
C GLU A 69 -21.99 -2.90 5.19
N THR A 70 -21.14 -3.47 4.34
CA THR A 70 -21.05 -4.93 4.15
C THR A 70 -19.97 -5.58 5.02
N GLY A 71 -19.00 -4.80 5.50
CA GLY A 71 -17.80 -5.29 6.20
C GLY A 71 -16.80 -5.99 5.29
N LEU A 72 -17.02 -6.00 3.97
CA LEU A 72 -16.20 -6.73 3.00
C LEU A 72 -15.23 -5.80 2.26
N CYS A 73 -14.09 -6.36 1.82
CA CYS A 73 -13.15 -5.65 0.95
C CYS A 73 -13.63 -5.69 -0.49
N GLU A 74 -13.95 -4.53 -1.06
CA GLU A 74 -14.53 -4.38 -2.39
C GLU A 74 -13.67 -3.49 -3.28
N PRO A 75 -13.62 -3.73 -4.61
CA PRO A 75 -12.90 -2.86 -5.54
C PRO A 75 -13.40 -1.41 -5.48
N CYS A 76 -12.51 -0.45 -5.32
CA CYS A 76 -12.89 0.95 -5.10
C CYS A 76 -12.70 1.85 -6.33
N GLY A 77 -12.54 1.27 -7.52
CA GLY A 77 -12.41 2.01 -8.79
C GLY A 77 -11.13 2.84 -8.96
N GLN A 78 -10.12 2.65 -8.10
CA GLN A 78 -8.86 3.42 -8.12
C GLN A 78 -7.79 2.81 -9.03
N GLY A 79 -8.20 1.99 -10.00
CA GLY A 79 -7.28 1.25 -10.86
C GLY A 79 -6.64 0.06 -10.14
N THR A 80 -5.50 -0.39 -10.64
CA THR A 80 -4.75 -1.54 -10.12
C THR A 80 -3.77 -1.16 -9.02
N ASN A 81 -3.29 -2.16 -8.27
CA ASN A 81 -2.34 -1.94 -7.18
C ASN A 81 -1.01 -1.34 -7.68
N ASP A 82 -0.51 -1.73 -8.85
CA ASP A 82 0.68 -1.12 -9.45
C ASP A 82 0.48 0.36 -9.81
N GLU A 83 -0.66 0.72 -10.39
CA GLU A 83 -1.02 2.12 -10.66
C GLU A 83 -1.10 2.94 -9.38
N ALA A 84 -1.67 2.38 -8.31
CA ALA A 84 -1.72 3.01 -7.00
C ALA A 84 -0.33 3.23 -6.40
N LEU A 85 0.57 2.25 -6.51
CA LEU A 85 1.96 2.38 -6.08
C LEU A 85 2.73 3.44 -6.89
N ILE A 86 2.48 3.53 -8.21
CA ILE A 86 3.07 4.58 -9.05
C ILE A 86 2.60 5.97 -8.60
N ARG A 87 1.31 6.14 -8.27
CA ARG A 87 0.80 7.41 -7.72
C ARG A 87 1.46 7.74 -6.39
N LEU A 88 1.52 6.79 -5.46
CA LEU A 88 2.17 6.96 -4.17
C LEU A 88 3.66 7.33 -4.32
N ALA A 89 4.39 6.68 -5.22
CA ALA A 89 5.79 6.99 -5.47
C ALA A 89 5.99 8.42 -6.02
N LYS A 90 5.08 8.91 -6.87
CA LYS A 90 5.09 10.31 -7.35
C LYS A 90 4.88 11.29 -6.20
N ASP A 91 3.92 11.03 -5.32
CA ASP A 91 3.63 11.89 -4.16
C ASP A 91 4.79 11.94 -3.18
N LEU A 92 5.39 10.78 -2.86
CA LEU A 92 6.59 10.71 -2.01
C LEU A 92 7.78 11.46 -2.61
N SER A 93 8.01 11.32 -3.91
CA SER A 93 9.08 12.04 -4.62
C SER A 93 8.87 13.55 -4.60
N LYS A 94 7.63 14.00 -4.82
CA LYS A 94 7.24 15.42 -4.75
C LYS A 94 7.45 15.98 -3.33
N GLU A 95 6.98 15.27 -2.31
CA GLU A 95 7.12 15.70 -0.91
C GLU A 95 8.60 15.79 -0.49
N LYS A 96 9.42 14.80 -0.87
CA LYS A 96 10.87 14.85 -0.63
C LYS A 96 11.49 16.11 -1.24
N ARG A 97 11.20 16.40 -2.52
CA ARG A 97 11.71 17.61 -3.19
C ARG A 97 11.29 18.90 -2.49
N ILE A 98 10.05 18.98 -2.02
CA ILE A 98 9.55 20.14 -1.28
C ILE A 98 10.34 20.32 0.03
N ARG A 99 10.58 19.24 0.77
CA ARG A 99 11.38 19.29 2.01
C ARG A 99 12.82 19.68 1.74
N ASP A 100 13.44 19.15 0.69
CA ASP A 100 14.80 19.50 0.30
C ASP A 100 14.92 21.00 -0.05
N MET A 101 13.95 21.57 -0.79
CA MET A 101 13.92 23.00 -1.11
C MET A 101 13.70 23.90 0.11
N ARG A 102 12.95 23.42 1.11
CA ARG A 102 12.67 24.15 2.36
C ARG A 102 13.80 23.98 3.38
N SER A 103 14.70 23.02 3.18
CA SER A 103 15.85 22.81 4.05
C SER A 103 16.80 24.01 3.99
N PRO A 104 17.29 24.52 5.13
CA PRO A 104 18.32 25.57 5.17
C PRO A 104 19.58 25.22 4.37
N GLN A 105 19.87 23.93 4.20
CA GLN A 105 21.03 23.41 3.46
C GLN A 105 20.98 23.74 1.96
N GLY A 106 19.79 23.91 1.37
CA GLY A 106 19.63 24.32 -0.04
C GLY A 106 19.94 25.80 -0.32
N LYS A 107 19.99 26.66 0.71
CA LYS A 107 20.33 28.08 0.56
C LYS A 107 21.84 28.33 0.48
N VAL A 108 22.65 27.44 1.03
CA VAL A 108 24.12 27.60 1.06
C VAL A 108 24.72 27.44 -0.34
N ALA A 109 24.18 26.52 -1.15
CA ALA A 109 24.66 26.29 -2.52
C ALA A 109 24.34 27.44 -3.50
N LYS A 110 23.46 28.39 -3.13
CA LYS A 110 23.10 29.55 -3.97
C LYS A 110 23.83 30.85 -3.61
N ALA A 111 24.58 30.87 -2.50
CA ALA A 111 25.24 32.07 -1.98
C ALA A 111 26.73 32.19 -2.34
N THR A 112 27.29 31.22 -3.07
CA THR A 112 28.66 31.26 -3.59
C THR A 112 28.60 31.37 -5.12
N ASN A 113 28.51 32.60 -5.60
CA ASN A 113 28.93 33.04 -6.94
C ASN A 113 29.37 34.49 -6.83
#